data_AF-A0AAY5K392-F1
#
_entry.id   AF-A0AAY5K392-F1
#
_cell.length_a   1.000
_cell.length_b   1.000
_cell.length_c   1.000
_cell.angle_alpha   90.00
_cell.angle_beta   90.00
_cell.angle_gamma   90.00
#
_symmetry.space_group_name_H-M   'P 1'
#
loop_
_entity.id
_entity.type
_entity.pdbx_description
1 polymer ?
#
loop_
_entity_poly.entity_id
_entity_poly.type
_entity_poly.pdbx_seq_one_letter_code
_entity_poly.pdbx_strand_id
1 'polypeptide(L)'
;MDPLWCLLLVYLSAVSAQFVPPYTEECQTGMYPPKGPTSKGAVTWYTIDLDLPPSERWKPIINDKKAELVSMIQAIRDLANAFVPSGKLIDLVDKDLPLIVSTLPYPFNEEIKGIATASGVPLGEVVLFNIFYEVFTVYVYFHWDTKNRSWLITEKLKPLVVNIDFQRGNKTVFKATNFAGYVGMLTGMKPHAFTLTMNERFSLDGGYIGIVEWILGKRDGMWMSFLTRSVLENATSYEEAKIRLAQTKLLAPAYFILGGNQTSQGCVITRSRVLSLDIWEIDLKLGRWYVLETNYDHWQDPLFLDDRRTPAMKCMNQTTQSNISRKTVYDVLSTKPVLNKLTTYTTLMEVSKGVLESYIRDCPNPCMPW
;
A
#
# COMPACT_ATOMS: atom_id res chain seq x y z
N MET A 1 -7.76 41.64 -15.20
CA MET A 1 -6.39 41.15 -14.92
C MET A 1 -6.05 41.59 -13.52
N ASP A 2 -6.16 40.69 -12.56
CA ASP A 2 -5.21 40.51 -11.46
C ASP A 2 -5.60 39.24 -10.68
N PRO A 3 -4.62 38.52 -10.09
CA PRO A 3 -4.71 37.10 -9.80
C PRO A 3 -5.17 36.85 -8.36
N LEU A 4 -6.20 36.02 -8.20
CA LEU A 4 -6.64 35.53 -6.89
C LEU A 4 -5.62 34.52 -6.37
N TRP A 5 -4.70 35.00 -5.53
CA TRP A 5 -3.91 34.16 -4.64
C TRP A 5 -4.85 33.56 -3.57
N CYS A 6 -5.30 32.33 -3.79
CA CYS A 6 -5.92 31.54 -2.72
C CYS A 6 -4.82 31.07 -1.76
N LEU A 7 -4.60 31.88 -0.72
CA LEU A 7 -3.93 31.46 0.51
C LEU A 7 -4.71 30.28 1.12
N LEU A 8 -4.13 29.08 1.03
CA LEU A 8 -4.50 27.93 1.84
C LEU A 8 -4.19 28.28 3.30
N LEU A 9 -5.17 28.86 3.99
CA LEU A 9 -5.19 28.98 5.44
C LEU A 9 -5.31 27.57 6.03
N VAL A 10 -4.17 26.99 6.38
CA VAL A 10 -4.11 25.84 7.28
C VAL A 10 -4.61 26.31 8.64
N TYR A 11 -5.91 26.18 8.87
CA TYR A 11 -6.50 26.28 10.20
C TYR A 11 -6.07 25.04 10.99
N LEU A 12 -4.90 25.13 11.63
CA LEU A 12 -4.57 24.28 12.78
C LEU A 12 -5.49 24.72 13.91
N SER A 13 -6.70 24.17 13.96
CA SER A 13 -7.47 24.16 15.19
C SER A 13 -6.62 23.42 16.22
N ALA A 14 -6.21 24.15 17.26
CA ALA A 14 -5.55 23.58 18.42
C ALA A 14 -6.53 22.64 19.12
N VAL A 15 -6.63 21.40 18.63
CA VAL A 15 -7.21 20.30 19.38
C VAL A 15 -6.30 20.13 20.60
N SER A 16 -6.90 20.24 21.78
CA SER A 16 -6.27 20.11 23.08
C SER A 16 -5.09 19.12 23.09
N ALA A 17 -3.93 19.62 23.50
CA ALA A 17 -2.67 18.90 23.61
C ALA A 17 -2.74 17.68 24.56
N GLN A 18 -3.28 16.55 24.09
CA GLN A 18 -3.24 15.26 24.79
C GLN A 18 -2.70 14.09 23.93
N PHE A 19 -2.26 14.34 22.70
CA PHE A 19 -1.70 13.30 21.82
C PHE A 19 -0.26 13.61 21.39
N VAL A 20 0.60 13.93 22.35
CA VAL A 20 2.06 13.90 22.20
C VAL A 20 2.51 12.46 22.53
N PRO A 21 3.43 11.83 21.77
CA PRO A 21 3.83 10.43 21.96
C PRO A 21 4.20 10.15 23.43
N PRO A 22 3.65 9.07 24.01
CA PRO A 22 4.52 7.93 24.26
C PRO A 22 3.80 6.57 24.20
N TYR A 23 2.89 6.31 23.26
CA TYR A 23 2.38 4.94 23.08
C TYR A 23 3.37 4.04 22.33
N THR A 24 4.65 4.22 22.62
CA THR A 24 5.74 3.33 22.24
C THR A 24 5.89 2.26 23.32
N GLU A 25 6.47 1.13 22.95
CA GLU A 25 6.72 0.02 23.88
C GLU A 25 8.10 -0.58 23.63
N GLU A 26 8.54 -1.44 24.55
CA GLU A 26 9.73 -2.25 24.33
C GLU A 26 9.48 -3.29 23.24
N CYS A 27 10.56 -3.75 22.60
CA CYS A 27 10.49 -4.70 21.51
C CYS A 27 9.75 -5.98 21.94
N GLN A 28 8.63 -6.26 21.28
CA GLN A 28 7.80 -7.42 21.57
C GLN A 28 8.55 -8.71 21.25
N THR A 29 8.16 -9.81 21.90
CA THR A 29 8.68 -11.15 21.61
C THR A 29 7.56 -12.18 21.71
N GLY A 30 7.65 -13.27 20.93
CA GLY A 30 6.68 -14.36 21.03
C GLY A 30 5.29 -14.06 20.46
N MET A 31 5.21 -13.08 19.55
CA MET A 31 4.00 -12.68 18.86
C MET A 31 3.65 -13.62 17.69
N TYR A 32 4.56 -14.54 17.33
CA TYR A 32 4.37 -15.57 16.31
C TYR A 32 4.39 -17.00 16.89
N PRO A 33 3.46 -17.90 16.50
CA PRO A 33 2.39 -17.68 15.51
C PRO A 33 1.35 -16.67 16.01
N PRO A 34 0.74 -15.85 15.11
CA PRO A 34 -0.11 -14.75 15.52
C PRO A 34 -1.31 -15.18 16.35
N LYS A 35 -1.40 -14.64 17.56
CA LYS A 35 -2.47 -14.89 18.52
C LYS A 35 -2.78 -13.61 19.31
N GLY A 36 -3.89 -13.62 20.03
CA GLY A 36 -4.27 -12.53 20.92
C GLY A 36 -4.84 -11.31 20.17
N PRO A 37 -4.90 -10.16 20.85
CA PRO A 37 -5.76 -9.06 20.43
C PRO A 37 -5.19 -8.21 19.27
N THR A 38 -3.93 -8.44 18.89
CA THR A 38 -3.26 -7.74 17.78
C THR A 38 -3.40 -8.45 16.43
N SER A 39 -4.05 -9.62 16.40
CA SER A 39 -4.32 -10.40 15.19
C SER A 39 -5.81 -10.70 15.08
N LYS A 40 -6.40 -10.45 13.91
CA LYS A 40 -7.79 -10.82 13.57
C LYS A 40 -7.87 -12.13 12.80
N GLY A 41 -6.74 -12.80 12.59
CA GLY A 41 -6.67 -14.08 11.87
C GLY A 41 -5.84 -14.03 10.60
N ALA A 42 -5.64 -15.21 10.00
CA ALA A 42 -4.96 -15.38 8.72
C ALA A 42 -5.83 -14.85 7.58
N VAL A 43 -5.18 -14.33 6.54
CA VAL A 43 -5.85 -13.80 5.34
C VAL A 43 -6.27 -14.93 4.40
N THR A 44 -7.52 -14.88 3.93
CA THR A 44 -8.10 -15.85 2.98
C THR A 44 -7.37 -15.82 1.63
N TRP A 45 -7.12 -17.00 1.06
CA TRP A 45 -6.51 -17.15 -0.27
C TRP A 45 -7.56 -17.27 -1.37
N TYR A 46 -7.26 -16.63 -2.49
CA TYR A 46 -7.98 -16.72 -3.75
C TYR A 46 -7.00 -17.02 -4.88
N THR A 47 -7.50 -17.65 -5.95
CA THR A 47 -6.75 -17.81 -7.19
C THR A 47 -7.30 -16.86 -8.23
N ILE A 48 -6.41 -16.11 -8.89
CA ILE A 48 -6.77 -15.39 -10.12
C ILE A 48 -6.09 -16.10 -11.30
N ASP A 49 -6.92 -16.58 -12.22
CA ASP A 49 -6.47 -17.17 -13.47
C ASP A 49 -6.21 -16.08 -14.53
N LEU A 50 -4.93 -15.89 -14.88
CA LEU A 50 -4.48 -14.93 -15.88
C LEU A 50 -4.84 -15.34 -17.31
N ASP A 51 -5.23 -16.60 -17.55
CA ASP A 51 -5.70 -17.07 -18.85
C ASP A 51 -7.14 -16.61 -19.14
N LEU A 52 -7.89 -16.21 -18.11
CA LEU A 52 -9.22 -15.61 -18.29
C LEU A 52 -9.11 -14.19 -18.89
N PRO A 53 -10.12 -13.75 -19.66
CA PRO A 53 -10.28 -12.35 -20.02
C PRO A 53 -10.22 -11.46 -18.78
N PRO A 54 -9.54 -10.30 -18.80
CA PRO A 54 -9.32 -9.52 -17.58
C PRO A 54 -10.61 -9.10 -16.85
N SER A 55 -11.69 -8.81 -17.58
CA SER A 55 -13.01 -8.50 -17.02
C SER A 55 -13.64 -9.63 -16.19
N GLU A 56 -13.13 -10.86 -16.31
CA GLU A 56 -13.63 -12.05 -15.62
C GLU A 56 -12.79 -12.41 -14.39
N ARG A 57 -11.52 -11.97 -14.34
CA ARG A 57 -10.51 -12.44 -13.37
C ARG A 57 -10.88 -12.22 -11.92
N TRP A 58 -11.50 -11.09 -11.61
CA TRP A 58 -11.81 -10.70 -10.23
C TRP A 58 -13.17 -11.18 -9.75
N LYS A 59 -14.02 -11.75 -10.62
CA LYS A 59 -15.40 -12.14 -10.27
C LYS A 59 -15.49 -13.03 -9.03
N PRO A 60 -14.66 -14.09 -8.85
CA PRO A 60 -14.75 -14.94 -7.67
C PRO A 60 -14.54 -14.16 -6.37
N ILE A 61 -13.52 -13.30 -6.33
CA ILE A 61 -13.20 -12.48 -5.16
C ILE A 61 -14.31 -11.47 -4.88
N ILE A 62 -14.80 -10.80 -5.94
CA ILE A 62 -15.84 -9.78 -5.80
C ILE A 62 -17.17 -10.37 -5.36
N ASN A 63 -17.54 -11.58 -5.81
CA ASN A 63 -18.76 -12.24 -5.36
C ASN A 63 -18.75 -12.49 -3.84
N ASP A 64 -17.60 -12.91 -3.30
CA ASP A 64 -17.44 -13.18 -1.87
C ASP A 64 -17.32 -11.90 -1.04
N LYS A 65 -16.72 -10.84 -1.60
CA LYS A 65 -16.38 -9.58 -0.89
C LYS A 65 -17.28 -8.41 -1.25
N LYS A 66 -18.41 -8.68 -1.90
CA LYS A 66 -19.30 -7.63 -2.46
C LYS A 66 -19.80 -6.67 -1.39
N ALA A 67 -20.24 -7.18 -0.25
CA ALA A 67 -20.82 -6.36 0.81
C ALA A 67 -19.77 -5.44 1.45
N GLU A 68 -18.57 -5.97 1.67
CA GLU A 68 -17.41 -5.26 2.18
C GLU A 68 -16.97 -4.16 1.20
N LEU A 69 -16.93 -4.47 -0.09
CA LEU A 69 -16.53 -3.51 -1.13
C LEU A 69 -17.53 -2.36 -1.21
N VAL A 70 -18.83 -2.66 -1.25
CA VAL A 70 -19.89 -1.63 -1.22
C VAL A 70 -19.78 -0.77 0.03
N SER A 71 -19.54 -1.38 1.20
CA SER A 71 -19.37 -0.63 2.45
C SER A 71 -18.12 0.25 2.45
N MET A 72 -17.03 -0.16 1.80
CA MET A 72 -15.80 0.61 1.68
C MET A 72 -15.98 1.81 0.74
N ILE A 73 -16.64 1.59 -0.40
CA ILE A 73 -16.96 2.64 -1.36
C ILE A 73 -17.88 3.71 -0.72
N GLN A 74 -18.88 3.29 0.06
CA GLN A 74 -19.72 4.23 0.80
C GLN A 74 -18.89 5.07 1.77
N ALA A 75 -17.92 4.47 2.49
CA ALA A 75 -17.06 5.21 3.41
C ALA A 75 -16.16 6.23 2.67
N ILE A 76 -15.65 5.90 1.49
CA ILE A 76 -14.93 6.86 0.63
C ILE A 76 -15.86 8.00 0.21
N ARG A 77 -17.09 7.70 -0.20
CA ARG A 77 -18.07 8.70 -0.63
C ARG A 77 -18.44 9.66 0.50
N ASP A 78 -18.65 9.14 1.71
CA ASP A 78 -18.95 9.93 2.89
C ASP A 78 -17.77 10.86 3.25
N LEU A 79 -16.54 10.34 3.14
CA LEU A 79 -15.32 11.13 3.31
C LEU A 79 -15.22 12.25 2.27
N ALA A 80 -15.40 11.91 0.99
CA ALA A 80 -15.39 12.85 -0.12
C ALA A 80 -16.43 13.97 0.07
N ASN A 81 -17.64 13.64 0.51
CA ASN A 81 -18.71 14.59 0.80
C ASN A 81 -18.41 15.52 1.98
N ALA A 82 -17.79 15.01 3.03
CA ALA A 82 -17.39 15.83 4.17
C ALA A 82 -16.38 16.92 3.77
N PHE A 83 -15.51 16.63 2.81
CA PHE A 83 -14.49 17.55 2.32
C PHE A 83 -14.98 18.49 1.22
N VAL A 84 -15.85 18.01 0.33
CA VAL A 84 -16.42 18.78 -0.77
C VAL A 84 -17.95 18.71 -0.70
N PRO A 85 -18.59 19.42 0.25
CA PRO A 85 -20.05 19.36 0.45
C PRO A 85 -20.85 19.87 -0.75
N SER A 86 -20.17 20.56 -1.68
CA SER A 86 -20.78 21.07 -2.92
C SER A 86 -21.24 19.99 -3.90
N GLY A 87 -20.94 18.71 -3.66
CA GLY A 87 -21.30 17.59 -4.54
C GLY A 87 -20.44 17.49 -5.82
N LYS A 88 -19.61 18.50 -6.11
CA LYS A 88 -18.74 18.54 -7.29
C LYS A 88 -17.77 17.36 -7.40
N LEU A 89 -17.32 16.82 -6.26
CA LEU A 89 -16.44 15.64 -6.24
C LEU A 89 -17.21 14.38 -6.66
N ILE A 90 -18.48 14.24 -6.25
CA ILE A 90 -19.34 13.16 -6.73
C ILE A 90 -19.60 13.33 -8.24
N ASP A 91 -19.89 14.54 -8.71
CA ASP A 91 -20.08 14.79 -10.14
C ASP A 91 -18.86 14.37 -10.98
N LEU A 92 -17.65 14.70 -10.52
CA LEU A 92 -16.39 14.30 -11.15
C LEU A 92 -16.22 12.77 -11.13
N VAL A 93 -16.57 12.11 -10.02
CA VAL A 93 -16.53 10.66 -9.89
C VAL A 93 -17.53 9.99 -10.83
N ASP A 94 -18.75 10.49 -10.93
CA ASP A 94 -19.81 9.85 -11.71
C ASP A 94 -19.71 10.14 -13.21
N LYS A 95 -19.18 11.31 -13.61
CA LYS A 95 -19.14 11.76 -15.01
C LYS A 95 -17.76 11.66 -15.66
N ASP A 96 -16.70 12.02 -14.95
CA ASP A 96 -15.37 12.19 -15.54
C ASP A 96 -14.44 10.99 -15.29
N LEU A 97 -14.47 10.39 -14.10
CA LEU A 97 -13.65 9.21 -13.79
C LEU A 97 -13.94 7.98 -14.68
N PRO A 98 -15.19 7.70 -15.12
CA PRO A 98 -15.44 6.61 -16.08
C PRO A 98 -14.70 6.82 -17.41
N LEU A 99 -14.49 8.07 -17.82
CA LEU A 99 -13.74 8.39 -19.04
C LEU A 99 -12.25 8.05 -18.87
N ILE A 100 -11.69 8.23 -17.66
CA ILE A 100 -10.30 7.85 -17.34
C ILE A 100 -10.07 6.35 -17.51
N VAL A 101 -11.05 5.48 -17.23
CA VAL A 101 -10.88 4.02 -17.39
C VAL A 101 -10.40 3.64 -18.77
N SER A 102 -10.96 4.27 -19.81
CA SER A 102 -10.59 3.98 -21.20
C SER A 102 -9.14 4.33 -21.52
N THR A 103 -8.50 5.14 -20.68
CA THR A 103 -7.13 5.61 -20.83
C THR A 103 -6.12 4.78 -20.03
N LEU A 104 -6.61 3.98 -19.06
CA LEU A 104 -5.76 3.11 -18.25
C LEU A 104 -5.18 1.97 -19.10
N PRO A 105 -3.94 1.55 -18.83
CA PRO A 105 -3.30 0.50 -19.60
C PRO A 105 -4.02 -0.83 -19.41
N TYR A 106 -4.02 -1.66 -20.47
CA TYR A 106 -4.39 -3.06 -20.36
C TYR A 106 -3.39 -3.81 -19.46
N PRO A 107 -3.82 -4.76 -18.61
CA PRO A 107 -5.19 -5.27 -18.44
C PRO A 107 -6.05 -4.50 -17.42
N PHE A 108 -5.49 -3.50 -16.74
CA PHE A 108 -6.10 -2.85 -15.58
C PHE A 108 -7.45 -2.21 -15.87
N ASN A 109 -7.60 -1.58 -17.05
CA ASN A 109 -8.86 -1.00 -17.48
C ASN A 109 -10.02 -2.02 -17.51
N GLU A 110 -9.78 -3.20 -18.08
CA GLU A 110 -10.79 -4.25 -18.21
C GLU A 110 -11.06 -4.96 -16.88
N GLU A 111 -10.04 -5.15 -16.04
CA GLU A 111 -10.23 -5.68 -14.68
C GLU A 111 -11.11 -4.75 -13.84
N ILE A 112 -10.90 -3.43 -13.90
CA ILE A 112 -11.73 -2.44 -13.21
C ILE A 112 -13.18 -2.47 -13.69
N LYS A 113 -13.42 -2.57 -15.01
CA LYS A 113 -14.77 -2.72 -15.57
C LYS A 113 -15.44 -4.02 -15.11
N GLY A 114 -14.69 -5.11 -15.05
CA GLY A 114 -15.14 -6.40 -14.54
C GLY A 114 -15.60 -6.32 -13.09
N ILE A 115 -14.81 -5.65 -12.24
CA ILE A 115 -15.14 -5.42 -10.82
C ILE A 115 -16.42 -4.60 -10.69
N ALA A 116 -16.56 -3.49 -11.43
CA ALA A 116 -17.76 -2.67 -11.41
C ALA A 116 -19.01 -3.49 -11.79
N THR A 117 -18.90 -4.29 -12.86
CA THR A 117 -20.00 -5.14 -13.33
C THR A 117 -20.39 -6.21 -12.31
N ALA A 118 -19.41 -6.92 -11.72
CA ALA A 118 -19.67 -8.00 -10.77
C ALA A 118 -20.21 -7.49 -9.42
N SER A 119 -19.67 -6.38 -8.93
CA SER A 119 -20.09 -5.77 -7.67
C SER A 119 -21.42 -5.02 -7.79
N GLY A 120 -21.73 -4.46 -8.96
CA GLY A 120 -22.82 -3.50 -9.16
C GLY A 120 -22.48 -2.09 -8.66
N VAL A 121 -21.23 -1.83 -8.28
CA VAL A 121 -20.74 -0.50 -7.91
C VAL A 121 -20.53 0.34 -9.19
N PRO A 122 -20.92 1.62 -9.21
CA PRO A 122 -20.64 2.52 -10.33
C PRO A 122 -19.17 2.51 -10.73
N LEU A 123 -18.89 2.48 -12.04
CA LEU A 123 -17.52 2.37 -12.58
C LEU A 123 -16.60 3.48 -12.04
N GLY A 124 -17.08 4.71 -11.96
CA GLY A 124 -16.33 5.84 -11.44
C GLY A 124 -15.89 5.68 -9.98
N GLU A 125 -16.74 5.07 -9.15
CA GLU A 125 -16.42 4.79 -7.74
C GLU A 125 -15.36 3.68 -7.61
N VAL A 126 -15.41 2.65 -8.46
CA VAL A 126 -14.35 1.61 -8.52
C VAL A 126 -13.02 2.21 -8.97
N VAL A 127 -13.05 3.15 -9.91
CA VAL A 127 -11.86 3.90 -10.33
C VAL A 127 -11.30 4.73 -9.20
N LEU A 128 -12.16 5.46 -8.47
CA LEU A 128 -11.76 6.24 -7.32
C LEU A 128 -11.05 5.37 -6.28
N PHE A 129 -11.56 4.17 -5.99
CA PHE A 129 -10.91 3.23 -5.09
C PHE A 129 -9.52 2.81 -5.58
N ASN A 130 -9.34 2.65 -6.89
CA ASN A 130 -8.04 2.33 -7.49
C ASN A 130 -7.08 3.54 -7.56
N ILE A 131 -7.59 4.77 -7.60
CA ILE A 131 -6.79 6.01 -7.48
C ILE A 131 -6.41 6.29 -6.02
N PHE A 132 -7.21 5.82 -5.05
CA PHE A 132 -7.08 6.18 -3.64
C PHE A 132 -5.65 5.99 -3.10
N TYR A 133 -5.02 4.86 -3.44
CA TYR A 133 -3.64 4.55 -3.04
C TYR A 133 -2.54 5.29 -3.83
N GLU A 134 -2.87 5.99 -4.91
CA GLU A 134 -1.90 6.74 -5.73
C GLU A 134 -1.82 8.23 -5.35
N VAL A 135 -2.82 8.75 -4.64
CA VAL A 135 -2.96 10.19 -4.36
C VAL A 135 -3.47 10.49 -2.95
N PHE A 136 -4.30 9.61 -2.38
CA PHE A 136 -5.11 9.93 -1.21
C PHE A 136 -4.65 9.26 0.08
N THR A 137 -3.42 8.73 0.15
CA THR A 137 -2.87 8.11 1.36
C THR A 137 -2.83 9.10 2.55
N VAL A 138 -2.62 10.40 2.27
CA VAL A 138 -2.73 11.48 3.29
C VAL A 138 -4.17 11.67 3.79
N TYR A 139 -5.18 11.28 3.01
CA TYR A 139 -6.58 11.52 3.35
C TYR A 139 -7.16 10.44 4.28
N VAL A 140 -6.48 9.31 4.43
CA VAL A 140 -6.80 8.29 5.44
C VAL A 140 -6.74 8.90 6.86
N TYR A 141 -5.88 9.92 7.07
CA TYR A 141 -5.68 10.60 8.35
C TYR A 141 -6.78 11.61 8.72
N PHE A 142 -7.83 11.80 7.91
CA PHE A 142 -8.84 12.83 8.19
C PHE A 142 -10.20 12.34 8.68
N HIS A 143 -10.41 11.03 8.82
CA HIS A 143 -11.68 10.49 9.36
C HIS A 143 -11.48 9.65 10.62
N TRP A 144 -11.03 10.32 11.68
CA TRP A 144 -10.89 9.71 13.00
C TRP A 144 -12.25 9.58 13.68
N ASP A 145 -12.65 8.36 13.99
CA ASP A 145 -13.79 8.09 14.84
C ASP A 145 -13.37 8.27 16.31
N THR A 146 -13.73 9.40 16.91
CA THR A 146 -13.41 9.72 18.31
C THR A 146 -14.04 8.75 19.31
N LYS A 147 -15.21 8.18 18.99
CA LYS A 147 -15.94 7.25 19.85
C LYS A 147 -15.25 5.88 19.86
N ASN A 148 -14.91 5.36 18.69
CA ASN A 148 -14.29 4.04 18.54
C ASN A 148 -12.76 4.07 18.60
N ARG A 149 -12.16 5.26 18.54
CA ARG A 149 -10.70 5.49 18.50
C ARG A 149 -10.04 4.68 17.38
N SER A 150 -10.58 4.85 16.18
CA SER A 150 -10.19 4.11 14.97
C SER A 150 -10.33 4.97 13.72
N TRP A 151 -9.63 4.59 12.66
CA TRP A 151 -9.83 5.16 11.32
C TRP A 151 -10.89 4.37 10.58
N LEU A 152 -11.98 5.03 10.19
CA LEU A 152 -13.10 4.34 9.52
C LEU A 152 -12.64 3.61 8.26
N ILE A 153 -11.83 4.27 7.43
CA ILE A 153 -11.28 3.70 6.20
C ILE A 153 -10.45 2.44 6.50
N THR A 154 -9.58 2.48 7.50
CA THR A 154 -8.78 1.31 7.91
C THR A 154 -9.66 0.15 8.36
N GLU A 155 -10.69 0.40 9.16
CA GLU A 155 -11.61 -0.67 9.60
C GLU A 155 -12.40 -1.28 8.43
N LYS A 156 -12.73 -0.48 7.40
CA LYS A 156 -13.40 -0.95 6.18
C LYS A 156 -12.46 -1.68 5.22
N LEU A 157 -11.16 -1.38 5.25
CA LEU A 157 -10.13 -2.08 4.46
C LEU A 157 -9.79 -3.47 5.02
N LYS A 158 -9.75 -3.64 6.35
CA LYS A 158 -9.43 -4.94 6.99
C LYS A 158 -10.21 -6.14 6.42
N PRO A 159 -11.54 -6.11 6.26
CA PRO A 159 -12.29 -7.26 5.73
C PRO A 159 -12.12 -7.48 4.21
N LEU A 160 -11.57 -6.49 3.49
CA LEU A 160 -11.22 -6.60 2.07
C LEU A 160 -9.84 -7.21 1.83
N VAL A 161 -9.01 -7.38 2.88
CA VAL A 161 -7.68 -7.99 2.73
C VAL A 161 -7.80 -9.44 2.26
N VAL A 162 -7.11 -9.76 1.16
CA VAL A 162 -7.06 -11.08 0.54
C VAL A 162 -5.63 -11.42 0.11
N ASN A 163 -5.29 -12.70 0.18
CA ASN A 163 -4.12 -13.25 -0.46
C ASN A 163 -4.53 -13.77 -1.84
N ILE A 164 -3.70 -13.54 -2.84
CA ILE A 164 -4.01 -13.91 -4.22
C ILE A 164 -2.83 -14.69 -4.80
N ASP A 165 -3.12 -15.89 -5.31
CA ASP A 165 -2.23 -16.66 -6.17
C ASP A 165 -2.60 -16.38 -7.63
N PHE A 166 -1.76 -15.61 -8.33
CA PHE A 166 -1.96 -15.33 -9.74
C PHE A 166 -1.35 -16.45 -10.58
N GLN A 167 -2.19 -17.17 -11.31
CA GLN A 167 -1.78 -18.33 -12.07
C GLN A 167 -1.90 -18.13 -13.57
N ARG A 168 -1.04 -18.79 -14.33
CA ARG A 168 -1.12 -18.91 -15.79
C ARG A 168 -0.80 -20.35 -16.18
N GLY A 169 -1.66 -20.99 -16.94
CA GLY A 169 -1.56 -22.43 -17.24
C GLY A 169 -1.53 -23.28 -15.98
N ASN A 170 -2.36 -22.95 -14.97
CA ASN A 170 -2.44 -23.61 -13.67
C ASN A 170 -1.11 -23.63 -12.88
N LYS A 171 -0.23 -22.63 -13.13
CA LYS A 171 1.04 -22.45 -12.42
C LYS A 171 1.10 -21.05 -11.83
N THR A 172 1.48 -20.94 -10.57
CA THR A 172 1.76 -19.65 -9.92
C THR A 172 2.77 -18.83 -10.73
N VAL A 173 2.37 -17.64 -11.14
CA VAL A 173 3.24 -16.60 -11.68
C VAL A 173 3.78 -15.76 -10.54
N PHE A 174 2.91 -15.28 -9.65
CA PHE A 174 3.29 -14.55 -8.44
C PHE A 174 2.18 -14.63 -7.39
N LYS A 175 2.52 -14.31 -6.14
CA LYS A 175 1.60 -14.25 -5.00
C LYS A 175 1.55 -12.82 -4.46
N ALA A 176 0.40 -12.39 -3.95
CA ALA A 176 0.25 -11.05 -3.37
C ALA A 176 -0.69 -11.03 -2.18
N THR A 177 -0.53 -10.03 -1.32
CA THR A 177 -1.54 -9.60 -0.36
C THR A 177 -2.08 -8.26 -0.83
N ASN A 178 -3.40 -8.16 -0.93
CA ASN A 178 -4.05 -7.02 -1.55
C ASN A 178 -5.47 -6.80 -1.00
N PHE A 179 -6.18 -5.80 -1.51
CA PHE A 179 -7.59 -5.55 -1.22
C PHE A 179 -8.49 -6.00 -2.37
N ALA A 180 -9.59 -6.67 -2.05
CA ALA A 180 -10.62 -6.99 -3.03
C ALA A 180 -11.18 -5.71 -3.67
N GLY A 181 -11.14 -5.63 -5.00
CA GLY A 181 -11.52 -4.44 -5.77
C GLY A 181 -10.36 -3.53 -6.20
N TYR A 182 -9.12 -3.81 -5.76
CA TYR A 182 -7.92 -3.06 -6.13
C TYR A 182 -7.04 -3.87 -7.10
N VAL A 183 -6.84 -3.38 -8.33
CA VAL A 183 -6.17 -4.15 -9.41
C VAL A 183 -4.65 -4.00 -9.44
N GLY A 184 -4.14 -2.90 -8.88
CA GLY A 184 -2.71 -2.70 -8.63
C GLY A 184 -2.21 -3.57 -7.47
N MET A 185 -0.89 -3.68 -7.28
CA MET A 185 -0.31 -4.45 -6.17
C MET A 185 0.54 -3.55 -5.28
N LEU A 186 0.47 -3.78 -3.97
CA LEU A 186 1.28 -3.09 -2.96
C LEU A 186 2.28 -4.02 -2.28
N THR A 187 1.97 -5.32 -2.23
CA THR A 187 2.74 -6.33 -1.51
C THR A 187 2.67 -7.65 -2.25
N GLY A 188 3.81 -8.22 -2.64
CA GLY A 188 3.83 -9.54 -3.26
C GLY A 188 5.21 -10.12 -3.47
N MET A 189 5.22 -11.33 -4.03
CA MET A 189 6.44 -12.05 -4.37
C MET A 189 6.26 -12.89 -5.63
N LYS A 190 7.33 -12.98 -6.40
CA LYS A 190 7.51 -13.99 -7.42
C LYS A 190 8.32 -15.14 -6.81
N PRO A 191 7.72 -16.33 -6.60
CA PRO A 191 8.38 -17.45 -5.94
C PRO A 191 9.74 -17.75 -6.56
N HIS A 192 10.74 -17.95 -5.70
CA HIS A 192 12.12 -18.25 -6.08
C HIS A 192 12.85 -17.18 -6.90
N ALA A 193 12.28 -15.98 -7.08
CA ALA A 193 12.93 -14.88 -7.81
C ALA A 193 13.10 -13.64 -6.93
N PHE A 194 12.01 -12.98 -6.55
CA PHE A 194 12.06 -11.75 -5.75
C PHE A 194 10.77 -11.50 -4.95
N THR A 195 10.87 -10.62 -3.97
CA THR A 195 9.78 -10.02 -3.18
C THR A 195 9.75 -8.53 -3.45
N LEU A 196 8.56 -7.94 -3.45
CA LEU A 196 8.37 -6.54 -3.76
C LEU A 196 7.27 -5.95 -2.88
N THR A 197 7.58 -4.84 -2.23
CA THR A 197 6.61 -3.99 -1.55
C THR A 197 6.79 -2.54 -1.97
N MET A 198 5.73 -1.76 -1.86
CA MET A 198 5.73 -0.34 -2.18
C MET A 198 5.26 0.46 -0.96
N ASN A 199 5.99 1.53 -0.65
CA ASN A 199 5.55 2.53 0.33
C ASN A 199 5.34 3.88 -0.38
N GLU A 200 4.36 4.64 0.10
CA GLU A 200 4.10 6.01 -0.36
C GLU A 200 5.27 6.94 -0.01
N ARG A 201 5.62 7.85 -0.92
CA ARG A 201 6.61 8.91 -0.70
C ARG A 201 6.01 10.29 -0.95
N PHE A 202 6.04 11.15 0.06
CA PHE A 202 5.48 12.50 -0.05
C PHE A 202 6.47 13.48 -0.69
N SER A 203 5.97 14.30 -1.62
CA SER A 203 6.72 15.35 -2.32
C SER A 203 5.77 16.45 -2.81
N LEU A 204 6.27 17.66 -2.99
CA LEU A 204 5.56 18.73 -3.70
C LEU A 204 5.32 18.38 -5.18
N ASP A 205 6.19 17.56 -5.78
CA ASP A 205 5.92 16.95 -7.08
C ASP A 205 5.30 15.55 -6.88
N GLY A 206 4.07 15.55 -6.36
CA GLY A 206 3.34 14.36 -5.89
C GLY A 206 2.33 13.78 -6.90
N GLY A 207 1.59 12.76 -6.46
CA GLY A 207 0.61 12.05 -7.30
C GLY A 207 -0.53 12.92 -7.85
N TYR A 208 -0.90 14.00 -7.15
CA TYR A 208 -1.91 14.94 -7.63
C TYR A 208 -1.50 15.62 -8.95
N ILE A 209 -0.22 15.97 -9.12
CA ILE A 209 0.29 16.51 -10.38
C ILE A 209 0.24 15.43 -11.47
N GLY A 210 0.62 14.19 -11.12
CA GLY A 210 0.54 13.04 -12.01
C GLY A 210 -0.87 12.80 -12.56
N ILE A 211 -1.91 12.87 -11.71
CA ILE A 211 -3.30 12.73 -12.14
C ILE A 211 -3.75 13.89 -13.03
N VAL A 212 -3.39 15.13 -12.69
CA VAL A 212 -3.73 16.29 -13.53
C VAL A 212 -3.07 16.17 -14.91
N GLU A 213 -1.79 15.83 -14.98
CA GLU A 213 -1.09 15.56 -16.24
C GLU A 213 -1.77 14.44 -17.06
N TRP A 214 -2.18 13.37 -16.39
CA TRP A 214 -2.89 12.25 -17.02
C TRP A 214 -4.22 12.66 -17.66
N ILE A 215 -5.02 13.45 -16.93
CA ILE A 215 -6.31 14.00 -17.40
C ILE A 215 -6.09 14.91 -18.60
N LEU A 216 -5.04 15.74 -18.57
CA LEU A 216 -4.65 16.63 -19.67
C LEU A 216 -3.98 15.89 -20.86
N GLY A 217 -3.88 14.55 -20.81
CA GLY A 217 -3.44 13.72 -21.92
C GLY A 217 -1.96 13.32 -21.89
N LYS A 218 -1.19 13.77 -20.90
CA LYS A 218 0.21 13.35 -20.70
C LYS A 218 0.24 12.05 -19.89
N ARG A 219 0.32 10.92 -20.60
CA ARG A 219 0.17 9.56 -20.06
C ARG A 219 1.42 8.69 -20.25
N ASP A 220 2.60 9.29 -20.14
CA ASP A 220 3.90 8.63 -20.31
C ASP A 220 4.49 8.05 -19.01
N GLY A 221 3.82 8.25 -17.88
CA GLY A 221 4.13 7.64 -16.59
C GLY A 221 3.23 6.44 -16.28
N MET A 222 3.61 5.63 -15.29
CA MET A 222 2.84 4.49 -14.81
C MET A 222 2.38 4.70 -13.37
N TRP A 223 1.20 4.21 -13.03
CA TRP A 223 0.72 4.19 -11.64
C TRP A 223 1.64 3.28 -10.83
N MET A 224 1.96 3.65 -9.59
CA MET A 224 2.97 2.95 -8.79
C MET A 224 2.55 1.51 -8.49
N SER A 225 1.28 1.31 -8.17
CA SER A 225 0.70 -0.01 -7.93
C SER A 225 0.60 -0.86 -9.21
N PHE A 226 0.37 -0.23 -10.36
CA PHE A 226 0.32 -0.92 -11.65
C PHE A 226 1.73 -1.35 -12.08
N LEU A 227 2.75 -0.51 -11.85
CA LEU A 227 4.14 -0.88 -12.08
C LEU A 227 4.52 -2.07 -11.20
N THR A 228 4.19 -2.01 -9.91
CA THR A 228 4.42 -3.11 -8.95
C THR A 228 3.79 -4.40 -9.45
N ARG A 229 2.52 -4.35 -9.90
CA ARG A 229 1.83 -5.50 -10.50
C ARG A 229 2.54 -6.01 -11.76
N SER A 230 2.87 -5.13 -12.69
CA SER A 230 3.52 -5.51 -13.95
C SER A 230 4.90 -6.14 -13.71
N VAL A 231 5.67 -5.63 -12.74
CA VAL A 231 6.96 -6.20 -12.35
C VAL A 231 6.79 -7.59 -11.77
N LEU A 232 5.88 -7.78 -10.80
CA LEU A 232 5.57 -9.11 -10.24
C LEU A 232 5.16 -10.12 -11.32
N GLU A 233 4.30 -9.69 -12.24
CA GLU A 233 3.77 -10.55 -13.30
C GLU A 233 4.83 -10.89 -14.37
N ASN A 234 5.62 -9.90 -14.81
CA ASN A 234 6.44 -10.01 -16.02
C ASN A 234 7.95 -10.09 -15.79
N ALA A 235 8.50 -9.50 -14.73
CA ALA A 235 9.94 -9.58 -14.48
C ALA A 235 10.34 -10.99 -14.05
N THR A 236 11.51 -11.44 -14.47
CA THR A 236 11.98 -12.82 -14.28
C THR A 236 13.12 -12.94 -13.28
N SER A 237 13.72 -11.81 -12.88
CA SER A 237 14.84 -11.76 -11.94
C SER A 237 14.79 -10.51 -11.06
N TYR A 238 15.53 -10.54 -9.95
CA TYR A 238 15.76 -9.38 -9.08
C TYR A 238 16.34 -8.18 -9.87
N GLU A 239 17.36 -8.40 -10.71
CA GLU A 239 18.00 -7.32 -11.47
C GLU A 239 17.05 -6.68 -12.48
N GLU A 240 16.27 -7.50 -13.20
CA GLU A 240 15.26 -6.98 -14.12
C GLU A 240 14.19 -6.17 -13.37
N ALA A 241 13.72 -6.67 -12.22
CA ALA A 241 12.77 -5.96 -11.39
C ALA A 241 13.35 -4.62 -10.91
N LYS A 242 14.60 -4.62 -10.41
CA LYS A 242 15.31 -3.42 -9.96
C LYS A 242 15.42 -2.37 -11.07
N ILE A 243 15.83 -2.76 -12.28
CA ILE A 243 15.96 -1.86 -13.43
C ILE A 243 14.60 -1.24 -13.77
N ARG A 244 13.55 -2.04 -13.91
CA ARG A 244 12.20 -1.55 -14.21
C ARG A 244 11.71 -0.57 -13.13
N LEU A 245 11.86 -0.95 -11.85
CA LEU A 245 11.44 -0.14 -10.72
C LEU A 245 12.26 1.15 -10.54
N ALA A 246 13.51 1.19 -11.01
CA ALA A 246 14.36 2.40 -10.94
C ALA A 246 14.12 3.36 -12.11
N GLN A 247 13.75 2.85 -13.30
CA GLN A 247 13.77 3.62 -14.54
C GLN A 247 12.38 3.99 -15.09
N THR A 248 11.33 3.24 -14.76
CA THR A 248 9.99 3.55 -15.27
C THR A 248 9.49 4.86 -14.66
N LYS A 249 9.06 5.81 -15.51
CA LYS A 249 8.38 7.04 -15.09
C LYS A 249 7.10 6.70 -14.31
N LEU A 250 6.86 7.42 -13.22
CA LEU A 250 5.74 7.23 -12.31
C LEU A 250 4.81 8.45 -12.31
N LEU A 251 3.55 8.23 -11.94
CA LEU A 251 2.62 9.33 -11.66
C LEU A 251 2.90 9.99 -10.31
N ALA A 252 3.33 9.21 -9.33
CA ALA A 252 3.61 9.65 -7.98
C ALA A 252 5.00 9.14 -7.51
N PRO A 253 5.65 9.83 -6.56
CA PRO A 253 6.86 9.34 -5.92
C PRO A 253 6.57 8.11 -5.03
N ALA A 254 7.52 7.18 -4.95
CA ALA A 254 7.37 5.96 -4.15
C ALA A 254 8.72 5.52 -3.54
N TYR A 255 8.63 4.63 -2.56
CA TYR A 255 9.73 3.73 -2.22
C TYR A 255 9.36 2.32 -2.69
N PHE A 256 10.25 1.68 -3.46
CA PHE A 256 10.14 0.25 -3.76
C PHE A 256 11.14 -0.53 -2.93
N ILE A 257 10.66 -1.47 -2.12
CA ILE A 257 11.50 -2.34 -1.32
C ILE A 257 11.52 -3.70 -2.02
N LEU A 258 12.68 -4.05 -2.57
CA LEU A 258 12.89 -5.22 -3.41
C LEU A 258 13.89 -6.15 -2.74
N GLY A 259 13.51 -7.42 -2.55
CA GLY A 259 14.40 -8.47 -2.02
C GLY A 259 14.52 -9.62 -3.02
N GLY A 260 15.73 -10.09 -3.31
CA GLY A 260 16.00 -11.21 -4.21
C GLY A 260 16.24 -12.53 -3.49
N ASN A 261 16.60 -13.57 -4.24
CA ASN A 261 16.80 -14.93 -3.72
C ASN A 261 18.27 -15.27 -3.41
N GLN A 262 19.20 -14.32 -3.58
CA GLN A 262 20.63 -14.49 -3.31
C GLN A 262 21.12 -13.53 -2.22
N THR A 263 22.27 -13.87 -1.64
CA THR A 263 22.98 -13.02 -0.67
C THR A 263 23.17 -11.60 -1.22
N SER A 264 22.91 -10.60 -0.38
CA SER A 264 22.98 -9.17 -0.71
C SER A 264 21.96 -8.65 -1.72
N GLN A 265 21.05 -9.48 -2.25
CA GLN A 265 19.93 -8.98 -3.05
C GLN A 265 18.83 -8.42 -2.14
N GLY A 266 18.96 -7.15 -1.80
CA GLY A 266 17.94 -6.40 -1.08
C GLY A 266 18.21 -4.91 -1.19
N CYS A 267 17.22 -4.12 -1.60
CA CYS A 267 17.37 -2.68 -1.70
C CYS A 267 16.06 -1.92 -1.44
N VAL A 268 16.22 -0.64 -1.11
CA VAL A 268 15.17 0.39 -1.15
C VAL A 268 15.47 1.32 -2.31
N ILE A 269 14.56 1.41 -3.27
CA ILE A 269 14.65 2.31 -4.42
C ILE A 269 13.80 3.54 -4.10
N THR A 270 14.43 4.67 -3.83
CA THR A 270 13.75 5.93 -3.55
C THR A 270 13.47 6.66 -4.87
N ARG A 271 12.19 6.84 -5.22
CA ARG A 271 11.77 7.37 -6.52
C ARG A 271 11.13 8.74 -6.40
N SER A 272 11.53 9.65 -7.28
CA SER A 272 10.63 10.72 -7.72
C SER A 272 9.75 10.21 -8.87
N ARG A 273 8.85 11.05 -9.38
CA ARG A 273 8.04 10.74 -10.57
C ARG A 273 8.90 10.35 -11.78
N VAL A 274 10.09 10.91 -11.92
CA VAL A 274 10.90 10.76 -13.16
C VAL A 274 12.30 10.18 -12.94
N LEU A 275 12.83 10.17 -11.72
CA LEU A 275 14.19 9.71 -11.41
C LEU A 275 14.20 8.69 -10.27
N SER A 276 15.25 7.87 -10.24
CA SER A 276 15.70 7.21 -9.01
C SER A 276 16.60 8.19 -8.27
N LEU A 277 16.18 8.60 -7.08
CA LEU A 277 16.93 9.53 -6.23
C LEU A 277 18.05 8.82 -5.49
N ASP A 278 17.78 7.59 -5.04
CA ASP A 278 18.76 6.73 -4.39
C ASP A 278 18.38 5.25 -4.53
N ILE A 279 19.37 4.37 -4.49
CA ILE A 279 19.19 2.91 -4.39
C ILE A 279 20.01 2.43 -3.20
N TRP A 280 19.34 2.23 -2.07
CA TRP A 280 19.95 1.87 -0.82
C TRP A 280 20.00 0.34 -0.67
N GLU A 281 21.15 -0.26 -0.90
CA GLU A 281 21.32 -1.71 -0.88
C GLU A 281 21.81 -2.24 0.47
N ILE A 282 21.47 -3.51 0.74
CA ILE A 282 22.17 -4.35 1.71
C ILE A 282 23.65 -4.43 1.30
N ASP A 283 24.54 -4.14 2.24
CA ASP A 283 25.99 -4.24 2.04
C ASP A 283 26.63 -4.87 3.28
N LEU A 284 26.86 -6.18 3.19
CA LEU A 284 27.47 -6.95 4.27
C LEU A 284 28.91 -6.53 4.58
N LYS A 285 29.64 -5.95 3.62
CA LYS A 285 31.01 -5.46 3.85
C LYS A 285 31.01 -4.23 4.76
N LEU A 286 29.95 -3.44 4.71
CA LEU A 286 29.71 -2.29 5.58
C LEU A 286 28.89 -2.66 6.83
N GLY A 287 28.67 -3.96 7.09
CA GLY A 287 27.86 -4.43 8.22
C GLY A 287 26.36 -4.19 8.08
N ARG A 288 25.88 -3.74 6.91
CA ARG A 288 24.47 -3.46 6.65
C ARG A 288 23.76 -4.73 6.16
N TRP A 289 23.23 -5.49 7.11
CA TRP A 289 22.55 -6.77 6.86
C TRP A 289 21.03 -6.66 6.64
N TYR A 290 20.45 -5.48 6.83
CA TYR A 290 19.06 -5.17 6.50
C TYR A 290 18.95 -3.74 5.96
N VAL A 291 17.85 -3.49 5.26
CA VAL A 291 17.34 -2.15 4.92
C VAL A 291 15.94 -2.03 5.49
N LEU A 292 15.55 -0.83 5.91
CA LEU A 292 14.26 -0.57 6.53
C LEU A 292 13.70 0.75 6.03
N GLU A 293 12.49 0.71 5.48
CA GLU A 293 11.82 1.89 4.97
C GLU A 293 10.41 2.04 5.55
N THR A 294 10.05 3.28 5.86
CA THR A 294 8.72 3.70 6.30
C THR A 294 8.13 4.62 5.22
N ASN A 295 8.06 5.94 5.46
CA ASN A 295 7.47 6.90 4.52
C ASN A 295 8.27 8.23 4.42
N TYR A 296 9.55 8.20 4.78
CA TYR A 296 10.45 9.36 4.78
C TYR A 296 11.75 8.98 4.08
N ASP A 297 12.51 9.93 3.53
CA ASP A 297 13.79 9.58 2.92
C ASP A 297 14.76 9.06 4.00
N HIS A 298 15.58 8.04 3.70
CA HIS A 298 16.46 7.44 4.71
C HIS A 298 17.58 8.37 5.19
N TRP A 299 17.93 9.38 4.39
CA TRP A 299 18.87 10.45 4.74
C TRP A 299 18.23 11.65 5.44
N GLN A 300 16.93 11.59 5.75
CA GLN A 300 16.21 12.62 6.50
C GLN A 300 15.75 12.08 7.85
N ASP A 301 15.59 13.00 8.80
CA ASP A 301 14.97 12.68 10.09
C ASP A 301 13.49 12.32 9.87
N PRO A 302 12.95 11.31 10.59
CA PRO A 302 11.53 11.02 10.59
C PRO A 302 10.69 12.24 11.04
N LEU A 303 9.45 12.32 10.57
CA LEU A 303 8.51 13.30 11.12
C LEU A 303 8.30 13.01 12.62
N PHE A 304 8.50 14.02 13.48
CA PHE A 304 8.50 13.83 14.94
C PHE A 304 7.20 13.20 15.51
N LEU A 305 6.08 13.34 14.79
CA LEU A 305 4.80 12.72 15.17
C LEU A 305 4.72 11.25 14.75
N ASP A 306 5.39 10.84 13.67
CA ASP A 306 5.35 9.49 13.08
C ASP A 306 6.77 8.94 12.90
N ASP A 307 7.43 8.62 14.02
CA ASP A 307 8.71 7.90 14.00
C ASP A 307 8.51 6.40 14.26
N ARG A 308 8.21 5.68 13.18
CA ARG A 308 8.23 4.21 13.15
C ARG A 308 9.59 3.61 12.81
N ARG A 309 10.46 4.40 12.16
CA ARG A 309 11.79 3.94 11.70
C ARG A 309 12.69 3.64 12.89
N THR A 310 12.82 4.57 13.83
CA THR A 310 13.75 4.43 14.96
C THR A 310 13.41 3.24 15.86
N PRO A 311 12.14 3.03 16.30
CA PRO A 311 11.78 1.85 17.09
C PRO A 311 11.97 0.53 16.33
N ALA A 312 11.64 0.49 15.03
CA ALA A 312 11.84 -0.71 14.22
C ALA A 312 13.33 -1.05 14.06
N MET A 313 14.18 -0.06 13.82
CA MET A 313 15.64 -0.25 13.77
C MET A 313 16.20 -0.69 15.13
N LYS A 314 15.72 -0.14 16.25
CA LYS A 314 16.06 -0.60 17.61
C LYS A 314 15.78 -2.10 17.75
N CYS A 315 14.59 -2.55 17.37
CA CYS A 315 14.21 -3.96 17.51
C CYS A 315 14.92 -4.90 16.52
N MET A 316 15.21 -4.43 15.29
CA MET A 316 16.05 -5.17 14.34
C MET A 316 17.49 -5.34 14.86
N ASN A 317 18.07 -4.28 15.42
CA ASN A 317 19.41 -4.32 16.01
C ASN A 317 19.47 -5.25 17.23
N GLN A 318 18.43 -5.27 18.07
CA GLN A 318 18.32 -6.21 19.18
C GLN A 318 18.14 -7.67 18.72
N THR A 319 17.41 -7.91 17.63
CA THR A 319 17.22 -9.25 17.05
C THR A 319 18.54 -9.83 16.54
N THR A 320 19.38 -8.99 15.93
CA THR A 320 20.64 -9.34 15.26
C THR A 320 20.46 -10.22 14.01
N GLN A 321 21.51 -10.27 13.18
CA GLN A 321 21.53 -11.08 11.96
C GLN A 321 21.43 -12.59 12.26
N SER A 322 21.96 -13.07 13.38
CA SER A 322 21.99 -14.50 13.71
C SER A 322 20.65 -15.06 14.16
N ASN A 323 19.72 -14.21 14.63
CA ASN A 323 18.40 -14.64 15.11
C ASN A 323 17.24 -14.18 14.21
N ILE A 324 17.53 -13.65 13.02
CA ILE A 324 16.49 -13.21 12.09
C ILE A 324 15.70 -14.41 11.57
N SER A 325 14.37 -14.32 11.64
CA SER A 325 13.42 -15.35 11.23
C SER A 325 12.06 -14.72 11.00
N ARG A 326 11.13 -15.46 10.37
CA ARG A 326 9.73 -15.01 10.22
C ARG A 326 9.10 -14.63 11.57
N LYS A 327 9.42 -15.38 12.64
CA LYS A 327 8.97 -15.10 14.01
C LYS A 327 9.49 -13.75 14.50
N THR A 328 10.81 -13.54 14.44
CA THR A 328 11.41 -12.33 14.99
C THR A 328 11.09 -11.08 14.16
N VAL A 329 10.89 -11.21 12.85
CA VAL A 329 10.34 -10.12 12.02
C VAL A 329 8.90 -9.79 12.42
N TYR A 330 8.06 -10.80 12.67
CA TYR A 330 6.69 -10.55 13.12
C TYR A 330 6.64 -9.89 14.50
N ASP A 331 7.57 -10.23 15.39
CA ASP A 331 7.76 -9.60 16.69
C ASP A 331 8.09 -8.09 16.54
N VAL A 332 9.03 -7.72 15.66
CA VAL A 332 9.34 -6.32 15.31
C VAL A 332 8.09 -5.61 14.76
N LEU A 333 7.39 -6.22 13.80
CA LEU A 333 6.17 -5.68 13.18
C LEU A 333 4.94 -5.68 14.11
N SER A 334 5.08 -6.21 15.33
CA SER A 334 4.03 -6.19 16.35
C SER A 334 4.32 -5.20 17.48
N THR A 335 5.47 -4.53 17.44
CA THR A 335 5.89 -3.55 18.45
C THR A 335 5.33 -2.17 18.11
N LYS A 336 4.67 -1.49 19.04
CA LYS A 336 4.21 -0.11 18.84
C LYS A 336 5.40 0.89 18.83
N PRO A 337 5.45 1.86 17.90
CA PRO A 337 4.39 2.27 16.98
C PRO A 337 4.48 1.65 15.58
N VAL A 338 5.36 0.68 15.35
CA VAL A 338 5.43 -0.07 14.08
C VAL A 338 4.08 -0.73 13.79
N LEU A 339 3.49 -1.35 14.82
CA LEU A 339 2.07 -1.66 14.86
C LEU A 339 1.30 -0.44 15.38
N ASN A 340 0.31 0.02 14.62
CA ASN A 340 -0.52 1.17 14.99
C ASN A 340 -1.98 1.03 14.51
N LYS A 341 -2.81 2.06 14.74
CA LYS A 341 -4.23 2.05 14.36
C LYS A 341 -4.49 2.03 12.85
N LEU A 342 -3.52 2.41 12.01
CA LEU A 342 -3.62 2.35 10.55
C LEU A 342 -3.25 0.96 10.00
N THR A 343 -2.64 0.10 10.81
CA THR A 343 -2.20 -1.23 10.37
C THR A 343 -3.40 -2.11 10.01
N THR A 344 -3.54 -2.41 8.71
CA THR A 344 -4.58 -3.32 8.18
C THR A 344 -4.14 -4.77 8.22
N TYR A 345 -2.93 -5.06 7.73
CA TYR A 345 -2.37 -6.40 7.67
C TYR A 345 -0.85 -6.41 7.88
N THR A 346 -0.29 -7.58 8.14
CA THR A 346 1.14 -7.85 8.12
C THR A 346 1.41 -9.03 7.23
N THR A 347 2.39 -8.90 6.34
CA THR A 347 2.81 -9.94 5.39
C THR A 347 4.25 -10.32 5.65
N LEU A 348 4.52 -11.63 5.72
CA LEU A 348 5.84 -12.22 5.82
C LEU A 348 6.11 -13.01 4.54
N MET A 349 7.26 -12.79 3.90
CA MET A 349 7.62 -13.45 2.66
C MET A 349 9.00 -14.12 2.79
N GLU A 350 9.11 -15.35 2.31
CA GLU A 350 10.37 -16.10 2.21
C GLU A 350 10.54 -16.57 0.76
N VAL A 351 11.28 -15.78 -0.03
CA VAL A 351 11.38 -15.94 -1.48
C VAL A 351 11.90 -17.31 -1.92
N SER A 352 12.93 -17.82 -1.24
CA SER A 352 13.58 -19.10 -1.57
C SER A 352 12.64 -20.29 -1.41
N LYS A 353 11.69 -20.22 -0.47
CA LYS A 353 10.66 -21.25 -0.23
C LYS A 353 9.34 -20.98 -0.96
N GLY A 354 9.18 -19.83 -1.60
CA GLY A 354 7.90 -19.48 -2.24
C GLY A 354 6.76 -19.22 -1.25
N VAL A 355 7.08 -18.90 0.01
CA VAL A 355 6.12 -18.78 1.12
C VAL A 355 5.73 -17.32 1.32
N LEU A 356 4.43 -17.07 1.34
CA LEU A 356 3.80 -15.80 1.72
C LEU A 356 2.76 -16.11 2.80
N GLU A 357 2.83 -15.43 3.93
CA GLU A 357 1.85 -15.50 5.01
C GLU A 357 1.37 -14.10 5.36
N SER A 358 0.06 -13.93 5.54
CA SER A 358 -0.50 -12.63 5.88
C SER A 358 -1.57 -12.74 6.95
N TYR A 359 -1.61 -11.74 7.82
CA TYR A 359 -2.50 -11.68 8.97
C TYR A 359 -3.16 -10.32 9.06
N ILE A 360 -4.47 -10.29 9.21
CA ILE A 360 -5.22 -9.06 9.47
C ILE A 360 -4.84 -8.60 10.88
N ARG A 361 -4.53 -7.32 11.04
CA ARG A 361 -4.02 -6.75 12.30
C ARG A 361 -5.06 -5.90 13.00
N ASP A 362 -4.83 -5.71 14.27
CA ASP A 362 -5.51 -4.71 15.08
C ASP A 362 -4.53 -4.15 16.11
N CYS A 363 -4.81 -2.96 16.62
CA CYS A 363 -4.00 -2.33 17.64
C CYS A 363 -4.88 -1.90 18.83
N PRO A 364 -4.98 -2.73 19.87
CA PRO A 364 -5.78 -2.43 21.05
C PRO A 364 -5.31 -1.16 21.75
N ASN A 365 -6.26 -0.42 22.32
CA ASN A 365 -5.94 0.77 23.11
C ASN A 365 -5.16 0.39 24.38
N PRO A 366 -4.17 1.20 24.79
CA PRO A 366 -3.69 2.42 24.13
C PRO A 366 -2.81 2.11 22.90
N CYS A 367 -2.99 2.84 21.80
CA CYS A 367 -2.22 2.68 20.58
C CYS A 367 -2.18 3.97 19.76
N MET A 368 -1.06 4.23 19.06
CA MET A 368 -0.91 5.42 18.24
C MET A 368 -1.90 5.42 17.07
N PRO A 369 -2.58 6.57 16.82
CA PRO A 369 -3.42 6.72 15.64
C PRO A 369 -2.63 6.61 14.34
N TRP A 370 -1.37 7.03 14.28
CA TRP A 370 -0.54 7.03 13.07
C TRP A 370 0.69 6.14 13.20
#